data_AF-A0A3D0XU29-F1
#
_entry.id   AF-A0A3D0XU29-F1
#
_cell.length_a   1.000
_cell.length_b   1.000
_cell.length_c   1.000
_cell.angle_alpha   90.00
_cell.angle_beta   90.00
_cell.angle_gamma   90.00
#
_symmetry.space_group_name_H-M   'P 1'
#
loop_
_entity.id
_entity.type
_entity.pdbx_description
1 polymer ?
#
loop_
_entity_poly.entity_id
_entity_poly.type
_entity_poly.pdbx_seq_one_letter_code
_entity_poly.pdbx_strand_id
1 'polypeptide(L)' 'QDADIVLFLYREGYYANTGDHAEPEPDEDQNSGECIVAKNRHGETRSIPLHWQGEFMRFTAQELVRQEP' A
#
# COMPACT_ATOMS: atom_id res chain seq x y z
N GLN A 1 4.50 -11.76 -21.62
CA GLN A 1 5.62 -11.07 -20.91
C GLN A 1 5.71 -9.59 -21.31
N ASP A 2 4.64 -9.05 -21.90
CA ASP A 2 4.71 -7.91 -22.82
C ASP A 2 4.27 -6.60 -22.18
N ALA A 3 3.75 -6.65 -20.95
CA ALA A 3 3.41 -5.47 -20.17
C ALA A 3 4.65 -4.59 -19.93
N ASP A 4 4.51 -3.29 -20.15
CA ASP A 4 5.57 -2.32 -19.89
C ASP A 4 5.70 -2.00 -18.40
N ILE A 5 4.57 -2.01 -17.70
CA ILE A 5 4.45 -1.75 -16.26
C ILE A 5 3.57 -2.82 -15.63
N VAL A 6 3.97 -3.33 -14.47
CA VAL A 6 3.17 -4.21 -13.63
C VAL A 6 3.17 -3.65 -12.21
N LEU A 7 1.98 -3.44 -11.67
CA LEU A 7 1.75 -2.90 -10.33
C LEU A 7 1.00 -3.92 -9.49
N PHE A 8 1.40 -4.07 -8.23
CA PHE A 8 0.61 -4.76 -7.21
C PHE A 8 0.17 -3.78 -6.14
N LEU A 9 -1.02 -4.01 -5.60
CA LEU A 9 -1.54 -3.27 -4.45
C LEU A 9 -1.60 -4.23 -3.26
N TYR A 10 -0.97 -3.82 -2.17
CA TYR A 10 -0.92 -4.57 -0.93
C TYR A 10 -1.52 -3.73 0.21
N ARG A 11 -2.24 -4.40 1.12
CA ARG A 11 -2.88 -3.78 2.29
C ARG A 11 -2.48 -4.58 3.51
N GLU A 12 -1.56 -4.03 4.31
CA GLU A 12 -0.98 -4.72 5.46
C GLU A 12 -2.06 -5.10 6.48
N GLY A 13 -2.87 -4.13 6.93
CA GLY A 13 -3.93 -4.36 7.91
C GLY A 13 -5.05 -5.33 7.46
N TYR A 14 -5.24 -5.50 6.14
CA TYR A 14 -6.20 -6.50 5.63
C TYR A 14 -5.72 -7.93 5.87
N TYR A 15 -4.43 -8.19 5.67
CA TYR A 15 -3.89 -9.55 5.79
C TYR A 15 -3.49 -9.90 7.22
N ALA A 16 -3.15 -8.91 8.04
CA ALA A 16 -2.84 -9.09 9.46
C ALA A 16 -3.91 -9.87 10.24
N ASN A 17 -5.18 -9.59 9.98
CA ASN A 17 -6.30 -10.23 10.67
C ASN A 17 -6.76 -11.55 10.03
N THR A 18 -6.11 -11.97 8.93
CA THR A 18 -6.60 -13.06 8.08
C THR A 18 -5.54 -14.15 7.79
N GLY A 19 -4.30 -13.98 8.28
CA GLY A 19 -3.20 -14.95 8.10
C GLY A 19 -3.01 -15.93 9.26
N ASP A 20 -2.15 -16.94 9.07
CA ASP A 20 -1.76 -17.96 10.07
C ASP A 20 -1.05 -17.39 11.33
N HIS A 21 -0.73 -16.09 11.32
CA HIS A 21 -0.22 -15.33 12.47
C HIS A 21 -1.38 -14.51 13.08
N ALA A 22 -2.29 -15.22 13.76
CA ALA A 22 -3.55 -14.70 14.28
C ALA A 22 -3.41 -13.92 15.60
N GLU A 23 -2.36 -13.12 15.76
CA GLU A 23 -2.25 -12.17 16.85
C GLU A 23 -2.15 -10.78 16.20
N PRO A 24 -3.26 -10.03 16.10
CA PRO A 24 -3.19 -8.66 15.59
C PRO A 24 -2.28 -7.86 16.51
N GLU A 25 -1.16 -7.40 15.98
CA GLU A 25 -0.32 -6.44 16.68
C GLU A 25 -1.19 -5.18 16.87
N PRO A 26 -1.37 -4.70 18.12
CA PRO A 26 -2.34 -3.64 18.44
C PRO A 26 -2.05 -2.29 17.76
N ASP A 27 -0.90 -2.15 17.10
CA ASP A 27 -0.43 -0.93 16.43
C ASP A 27 -0.42 -1.00 14.89
N GLU A 28 -1.03 -2.01 14.26
CA GLU A 28 -1.08 -2.07 12.80
C GLU A 28 -2.03 -1.02 12.19
N ASP A 29 -1.48 -0.17 11.32
CA ASP A 29 -2.25 0.84 10.59
C ASP A 29 -3.17 0.16 9.57
N GLN A 30 -4.45 0.05 9.91
CA GLN A 30 -5.50 -0.52 9.06
C GLN A 30 -5.74 0.27 7.77
N ASN A 31 -5.24 1.50 7.72
CA ASN A 31 -5.32 2.39 6.57
C ASN A 31 -3.99 2.47 5.81
N SER A 32 -3.03 1.59 6.11
CA SER A 32 -1.81 1.46 5.33
C SER A 32 -2.07 0.75 3.99
N GLY A 33 -1.35 1.18 2.98
CA GLY A 33 -1.31 0.52 1.67
C GLY A 33 0.08 0.65 1.04
N GLU A 34 0.41 -0.27 0.15
CA GLU A 34 1.65 -0.23 -0.61
C GLU A 34 1.37 -0.48 -2.09
N CYS A 35 1.92 0.35 -2.97
CA CYS A 35 1.97 0.09 -4.40
C CYS A 35 3.38 -0.38 -4.77
N ILE A 36 3.45 -1.60 -5.27
CA ILE A 36 4.70 -2.26 -5.65
C ILE A 36 4.81 -2.18 -7.16
N VAL A 37 5.78 -1.40 -7.65
CA VAL A 37 6.14 -1.37 -9.07
C VAL A 37 7.00 -2.59 -9.36
N ALA A 38 6.35 -3.72 -9.64
CA ALA A 38 7.03 -4.99 -9.88
C ALA A 38 7.72 -5.07 -11.25
N LYS A 39 7.25 -4.28 -12.23
CA LYS A 39 7.91 -4.13 -13.52
C LYS A 39 7.79 -2.69 -14.01
N ASN A 40 8.89 -2.17 -14.54
CA ASN A 40 8.94 -0.90 -15.24
C ASN A 40 9.99 -1.01 -16.36
N ARG A 41 9.56 -1.08 -17.63
CA ARG A 41 10.48 -1.34 -18.76
C ARG A 41 11.58 -0.28 -18.89
N HIS A 42 11.31 0.97 -18.50
CA HIS A 42 12.21 2.10 -18.70
C HIS A 42 12.50 2.87 -17.40
N GLY A 43 12.42 2.21 -16.25
CA GLY A 43 12.67 2.86 -14.97
C GLY A 43 12.87 1.88 -13.83
N GLU A 44 13.00 2.42 -12.63
CA GLU A 44 13.19 1.60 -11.43
C GLU A 44 11.90 0.91 -11.00
N THR A 45 12.08 -0.26 -10.38
CA THR A 45 11.09 -0.91 -9.55
C THR A 45 11.25 -0.41 -8.12
N ARG A 46 10.15 -0.05 -7.47
CA ARG A 46 10.15 0.36 -6.08
C ARG A 46 8.79 0.08 -5.45
N SER A 47 8.78 0.03 -4.13
CA SER A 47 7.55 0.19 -3.37
C SER A 47 7.31 1.67 -3.06
N ILE A 48 6.06 2.07 -3.15
CA ILE A 48 5.58 3.40 -2.81
C ILE A 48 4.50 3.23 -1.74
N PRO A 49 4.69 3.81 -0.54
CA PRO A 49 3.68 3.71 0.49
C PRO A 49 2.50 4.62 0.14
N LEU A 50 1.31 4.15 0.45
CA LEU A 50 0.01 4.74 0.16
C LEU A 50 -0.86 4.74 1.41
N HIS A 51 -1.89 5.56 1.39
CA HIS A 51 -2.94 5.55 2.39
C HIS A 51 -4.23 4.96 1.80
N TRP A 52 -4.92 4.12 2.55
CA TRP A 52 -6.16 3.45 2.18
C TRP A 52 -7.37 4.11 2.85
N GLN A 53 -8.32 4.55 2.05
CA GLN A 53 -9.60 5.12 2.50
C GLN A 53 -10.71 4.10 2.25
N GLY A 54 -11.00 3.28 3.26
CA GLY A 54 -11.95 2.17 3.14
C GLY A 54 -13.36 2.59 2.79
N GLU A 55 -13.81 3.73 3.28
CA GLU A 55 -15.15 4.30 2.99
C GLU A 55 -15.36 4.62 1.50
N PHE A 56 -14.28 4.87 0.74
CA PHE A 56 -14.32 5.20 -0.69
C PHE A 56 -13.68 4.12 -1.58
N MET A 57 -13.22 3.03 -0.99
CA MET A 57 -12.40 2.00 -1.65
C MET A 57 -11.24 2.59 -2.46
N ARG A 58 -10.51 3.56 -1.89
CA ARG A 58 -9.56 4.41 -2.62
C ARG A 58 -8.18 4.41 -1.97
N PHE A 59 -7.14 4.38 -2.81
CA PHE A 59 -5.78 4.70 -2.38
C PHE A 59 -5.44 6.17 -2.65
N THR A 60 -4.78 6.81 -1.70
CA THR A 60 -4.24 8.17 -1.83
C THR A 60 -2.75 8.18 -1.54
N ALA A 61 -2.06 9.26 -1.93
CA ALA A 61 -0.71 9.50 -1.47
C ALA A 61 -0.69 9.56 0.06
N GLN A 62 0.37 9.04 0.68
CA GLN A 62 0.57 9.22 2.11
C GLN A 62 0.96 10.68 2.38
N GLU A 63 0.18 11.37 3.20
CA GLU A 63 0.49 12.74 3.61
C GLU A 63 1.63 12.70 4.62
N LEU A 64 2.86 12.94 4.17
CA LEU A 64 4.07 12.86 5.01
C LEU A 64 4.32 14.14 5.82
N VAL A 65 3.77 15.28 5.39
CA VAL A 65 3.89 16.58 6.08
C VAL A 65 2.60 17.36 5.87
N ARG A 66 1.86 17.58 6.95
CA ARG A 66 0.72 18.51 6.99
C ARG A 66 1.23 19.88 7.44
N GLN A 67 1.39 20.82 6.52
CA GLN A 67 1.65 22.22 6.85
C GLN A 67 0.31 22.97 6.87
N GLU A 68 -0.26 23.13 8.05
CA GLU A 68 -1.34 24.10 8.27
C GLU A 68 -0.71 25.49 8.52
N PRO A 69 -1.28 26.58 7.97
CA PRO A 69 -0.90 27.95 8.32
C PRO A 69 -1.41 28.39 9.71
#